data_AF-A0A024UN33-F1
#
_entry.id   AF-A0A024UN33-F1
#
_cell.length_a   1.000
_cell.length_b   1.000
_cell.length_c   1.000
_cell.angle_alpha   90.00
_cell.angle_beta   90.00
_cell.angle_gamma   90.00
#
_symmetry.space_group_name_H-M   'P 1'
#
loop_
_entity.id
_entity.type
_entity.pdbx_description
1 polymer ?
#
loop_
_entity_poly.entity_id
_entity_poly.type
_entity_poly.pdbx_seq_one_letter_code
_entity_poly.pdbx_strand_id
1 'polypeptide(L)'
;MANSTWWAIPAAVASVAVLAYALVQLTVEPESVKKKRHAMHLLNEVQTISDAVVVKLHALDDDVLSLQQCNPDEHDDAPNDVPLNSYYHFDSTGKKLKTKWDTYDVDAELNKLDEEETGAADVAAAKPSRSQVKPRPSTAVLLRKVGELEHEFEAILAFLDTIRGDEEVRIVRKQLVGAINDTYLATLDRIKAQLTN
;
A
#
# COMPACT_ATOMS: atom_id res chain seq x y z
N MET A 1 -21.58 63.45 55.81
CA MET A 1 -22.56 62.70 54.99
C MET A 1 -21.85 61.47 54.46
N ALA A 2 -22.07 60.30 55.05
CA ALA A 2 -21.46 59.06 54.57
C ALA A 2 -22.30 58.53 53.40
N ASN A 3 -21.74 58.59 52.18
CA ASN A 3 -22.39 58.02 51.01
C ASN A 3 -22.43 56.50 51.15
N SER A 4 -23.64 55.95 51.27
CA SER A 4 -23.89 54.51 51.33
C SER A 4 -23.59 53.88 49.97
N THR A 5 -22.49 53.12 49.87
CA THR A 5 -22.01 52.42 48.66
C THR A 5 -22.51 50.98 48.59
N TRP A 6 -23.71 50.70 49.11
CA TRP A 6 -24.30 49.35 49.10
C TRP A 6 -24.49 48.76 47.69
N TRP A 7 -24.59 49.60 46.65
CA TRP A 7 -24.64 49.19 45.24
C TRP A 7 -23.28 48.93 44.58
N ALA A 8 -22.18 49.40 45.18
CA ALA A 8 -20.86 49.34 44.53
C ALA A 8 -20.32 47.90 44.45
N ILE A 9 -20.61 47.08 45.46
CA ILE A 9 -20.20 45.67 45.52
C ILE A 9 -20.87 44.83 44.43
N PRO A 10 -22.22 44.82 44.29
CA PRO A 10 -22.86 44.05 43.21
C PRO A 10 -22.50 44.57 41.80
N ALA A 11 -22.30 45.88 41.64
CA ALA A 11 -21.85 46.44 40.36
C ALA A 11 -20.44 45.98 39.97
N ALA A 12 -19.50 45.92 40.93
CA ALA A 12 -18.15 45.42 40.71
C ALA A 12 -18.12 43.91 40.40
N VAL A 13 -18.97 43.11 41.04
CA VAL A 13 -19.09 41.67 40.75
C VAL A 13 -19.66 41.46 39.35
N ALA A 14 -20.68 42.22 38.96
CA ALA A 14 -21.28 42.13 37.63
C ALA A 14 -20.27 42.52 36.52
N SER A 15 -19.48 43.57 36.73
CA SER A 15 -18.47 43.98 35.74
C SER A 15 -17.35 42.96 35.60
N VAL A 16 -16.88 42.35 36.70
CA VAL A 16 -15.90 41.25 36.65
C VAL A 16 -16.48 40.03 35.93
N ALA A 17 -17.73 39.67 36.19
CA ALA A 17 -18.38 38.54 35.52
C ALA A 17 -18.54 38.76 34.00
N VAL A 18 -18.93 39.97 33.57
CA VAL A 18 -19.04 40.32 32.15
C VAL A 18 -17.66 40.29 31.47
N LEU A 19 -16.62 40.79 32.15
CA LEU A 19 -15.26 40.80 31.62
C LEU A 19 -14.68 39.39 31.51
N ALA A 20 -14.95 38.53 32.50
CA ALA A 20 -14.61 37.11 32.47
C ALA A 20 -15.35 36.38 31.34
N TYR A 21 -16.65 36.63 31.17
CA TYR A 21 -17.44 36.04 30.08
C TYR A 21 -16.96 36.50 28.70
N ALA A 22 -16.62 37.79 28.55
CA ALA A 22 -16.07 38.32 27.32
C ALA A 22 -14.70 37.72 26.99
N LEU A 23 -13.83 37.52 28.01
CA LEU A 23 -12.55 36.83 27.85
C LEU A 23 -12.74 35.36 27.44
N VAL A 24 -13.73 34.67 28.02
CA VAL A 24 -14.07 33.29 27.62
C VAL A 24 -14.56 33.26 26.18
N GLN A 25 -15.49 34.12 25.78
CA GLN A 25 -15.97 34.21 24.40
C GLN A 25 -14.84 34.54 23.40
N LEU A 26 -13.86 35.35 23.81
CA LEU A 26 -12.71 35.70 22.97
C LEU A 26 -11.69 34.54 22.85
N THR A 27 -11.63 33.66 23.85
CA THR A 27 -10.67 32.53 23.88
C THR A 27 -11.29 31.21 23.40
N VAL A 28 -12.62 31.11 23.36
CA VAL A 28 -13.32 29.96 22.79
C VAL A 28 -13.22 30.03 21.27
N GLU A 29 -12.41 29.13 20.69
CA GLU A 29 -12.35 28.98 19.24
C GLU A 29 -13.75 28.74 18.67
N PRO A 30 -14.15 29.49 17.62
CA PRO A 30 -15.46 29.33 17.03
C PRO A 30 -15.62 27.91 16.46
N GLU A 31 -16.81 27.33 16.59
CA GLU A 31 -17.07 25.95 16.15
C GLU A 31 -16.72 25.71 14.67
N SER A 32 -16.82 26.75 13.84
CA SER A 32 -16.43 26.70 12.42
C SER A 32 -14.95 26.38 12.24
N VAL A 33 -14.07 26.91 13.08
CA VAL A 33 -12.62 26.64 13.02
C VAL A 33 -12.33 25.21 13.47
N LYS A 34 -13.02 24.70 14.47
CA LYS A 34 -12.89 23.30 14.90
C LYS A 34 -13.34 22.33 13.80
N LYS A 35 -14.49 22.59 13.17
CA LYS A 35 -15.01 21.81 12.04
C LYS A 35 -14.05 21.85 10.84
N LYS A 36 -13.50 23.03 10.53
CA LYS A 36 -12.49 23.20 9.48
C LYS A 36 -11.23 22.40 9.77
N ARG A 37 -10.66 22.52 10.98
CA ARG A 37 -9.46 21.76 11.37
C ARG A 37 -9.69 20.25 11.27
N HIS A 38 -10.83 19.77 11.73
CA HIS A 38 -11.19 18.36 11.60
C HIS A 38 -11.30 17.92 10.13
N ALA A 39 -11.98 18.70 9.29
CA ALA A 39 -12.09 18.40 7.86
C ALA A 39 -10.72 18.39 7.14
N MET A 40 -9.84 19.35 7.47
CA MET A 40 -8.47 19.37 6.92
C MET A 40 -7.63 18.22 7.44
N HIS A 41 -7.80 17.80 8.70
CA HIS A 41 -7.14 16.62 9.24
C HIS A 41 -7.54 15.37 8.46
N LEU A 42 -8.85 15.17 8.23
CA LEU A 42 -9.34 14.07 7.40
C LEU A 42 -8.77 14.13 5.98
N LEU A 43 -8.70 15.30 5.35
CA LEU A 43 -8.10 15.42 4.01
C LEU A 43 -6.62 15.02 4.01
N ASN A 44 -5.87 15.38 5.06
CA ASN A 44 -4.47 14.99 5.19
C ASN A 44 -4.31 13.47 5.42
N GLU A 45 -5.20 12.85 6.20
CA GLU A 45 -5.25 11.40 6.34
C GLU A 45 -5.55 10.72 5.00
N VAL A 46 -6.53 11.23 4.25
CA VAL A 46 -6.86 10.69 2.92
C VAL A 46 -5.69 10.86 1.97
N GLN A 47 -4.99 11.99 2.00
CA GLN A 47 -3.78 12.19 1.20
C GLN A 47 -2.69 11.17 1.55
N THR A 48 -2.48 10.90 2.85
CA THR A 48 -1.51 9.90 3.30
C THR A 48 -1.89 8.49 2.81
N ILE A 49 -3.19 8.16 2.87
CA ILE A 49 -3.71 6.89 2.35
C ILE A 49 -3.52 6.83 0.84
N SER A 50 -3.88 7.89 0.09
CA SER A 50 -3.71 7.92 -1.36
C SER A 50 -2.26 7.76 -1.76
N ASP A 51 -1.32 8.40 -1.05
CA ASP A 51 0.11 8.26 -1.30
C ASP A 51 0.57 6.80 -1.10
N ALA A 52 0.05 6.11 -0.08
CA ALA A 52 0.33 4.69 0.12
C ALA A 52 -0.23 3.80 -1.01
N VAL A 53 -1.42 4.10 -1.52
CA VAL A 53 -2.00 3.39 -2.69
C VAL A 53 -1.18 3.67 -3.96
N VAL A 54 -0.68 4.90 -4.13
CA VAL A 54 0.19 5.27 -5.25
C VAL A 54 1.52 4.51 -5.21
N VAL A 55 2.09 4.29 -4.02
CA VAL A 55 3.29 3.43 -3.89
C VAL A 55 3.01 2.00 -4.36
N LYS A 56 1.84 1.43 -4.01
CA LYS A 56 1.42 0.11 -4.52
C LYS A 56 1.25 0.12 -6.04
N LEU A 57 0.71 1.20 -6.60
CA LEU A 57 0.53 1.38 -8.04
C LEU A 57 1.88 1.43 -8.77
N HIS A 58 2.87 2.15 -8.23
CA HIS A 58 4.22 2.16 -8.79
C HIS A 58 4.88 0.78 -8.74
N ALA A 59 4.76 0.07 -7.62
CA ALA A 59 5.25 -1.31 -7.53
C ALA A 59 4.58 -2.24 -8.55
N LEU A 60 3.31 -1.99 -8.89
CA LEU A 60 2.61 -2.72 -9.94
C LEU A 60 3.13 -2.38 -11.35
N ASP A 61 3.37 -1.10 -11.63
CA ASP A 61 3.95 -0.66 -12.91
C ASP A 61 5.34 -1.30 -13.11
N ASP A 62 6.16 -1.35 -12.05
CA ASP A 62 7.47 -2.02 -12.06
C ASP A 62 7.34 -3.54 -12.29
N ASP A 63 6.38 -4.20 -11.64
CA ASP A 63 6.10 -5.63 -11.85
C ASP A 63 5.74 -5.89 -13.33
N VAL A 64 4.94 -5.02 -13.97
CA VAL A 64 4.53 -5.14 -15.37
C VAL A 64 5.67 -4.85 -16.35
N LEU A 65 6.48 -3.83 -16.09
CA LEU A 65 7.68 -3.56 -16.87
C LEU A 65 8.67 -4.72 -16.80
N SER A 66 8.83 -5.31 -15.61
CA SER A 66 9.68 -6.49 -15.43
C SER A 66 9.14 -7.68 -16.23
N LEU A 67 7.82 -7.83 -16.36
CA LEU A 67 7.20 -8.85 -17.20
C LEU A 67 7.55 -8.67 -18.68
N GLN A 68 7.40 -7.44 -19.19
CA GLN A 68 7.65 -7.11 -20.59
C GLN A 68 9.15 -7.21 -20.97
N GLN A 69 10.05 -6.80 -20.09
CA GLN A 69 11.50 -6.80 -20.38
C GLN A 69 12.13 -8.20 -20.49
N CYS A 70 11.55 -9.25 -19.91
CA CYS A 70 12.00 -10.63 -20.15
C CYS A 70 11.19 -11.34 -21.26
N ASN A 71 10.41 -10.59 -22.04
CA ASN A 71 9.79 -11.04 -23.28
C ASN A 71 10.48 -10.53 -24.59
N PRO A 72 11.81 -10.28 -24.71
CA PRO A 72 12.34 -9.85 -26.00
C PRO A 72 12.55 -10.97 -27.02
N ASP A 73 12.83 -12.22 -26.62
CA ASP A 73 13.24 -13.27 -27.57
C ASP A 73 12.86 -14.69 -27.11
N GLU A 74 11.74 -15.24 -27.60
CA GLU A 74 11.55 -16.69 -27.76
C GLU A 74 11.92 -17.08 -29.20
N HIS A 75 13.19 -16.89 -29.54
CA HIS A 75 13.88 -17.63 -30.59
C HIS A 75 15.17 -18.17 -29.99
N ASP A 76 15.04 -19.25 -29.23
CA ASP A 76 16.14 -20.20 -29.05
C ASP A 76 15.56 -21.59 -28.85
N ASP A 77 15.96 -22.49 -29.75
CA ASP A 77 15.62 -23.91 -29.78
C ASP A 77 15.98 -24.61 -28.47
N ALA A 78 14.98 -24.85 -27.62
CA ALA A 78 15.09 -25.78 -26.49
C ALA A 78 13.99 -26.86 -26.63
N PRO A 79 14.35 -28.16 -26.64
CA PRO A 79 13.37 -29.21 -26.85
C PRO A 79 12.50 -29.37 -25.60
N ASN A 80 11.28 -28.83 -25.63
CA ASN A 80 10.14 -29.23 -24.78
C ASN A 80 10.46 -29.56 -23.30
N ASP A 81 11.31 -28.79 -22.63
CA ASP A 81 11.35 -28.79 -21.15
C ASP A 81 10.26 -27.84 -20.67
N VAL A 82 9.01 -28.27 -20.88
CA VAL A 82 7.85 -27.66 -20.25
C VAL A 82 8.12 -27.68 -18.75
N PRO A 83 8.05 -26.55 -18.03
CA PRO A 83 8.20 -26.52 -16.58
C PRO A 83 6.92 -27.10 -15.96
N LEU A 84 6.75 -28.40 -16.15
CA LEU A 84 5.63 -29.17 -15.67
C LEU A 84 5.76 -29.24 -14.15
N ASN A 85 4.65 -28.91 -13.50
CA ASN A 85 4.43 -28.98 -12.07
C ASN A 85 5.20 -30.16 -11.44
N SER A 86 5.83 -29.95 -10.29
CA SER A 86 6.74 -30.89 -9.60
C SER A 86 6.10 -32.19 -9.10
N TYR A 87 4.92 -32.56 -9.63
CA TYR A 87 4.15 -33.72 -9.23
C TYR A 87 4.23 -34.79 -10.33
N TYR A 88 4.64 -36.01 -9.98
CA TYR A 88 4.83 -37.18 -10.83
C TYR A 88 4.11 -37.15 -12.21
N HIS A 89 4.90 -36.98 -13.28
CA HIS A 89 4.41 -37.01 -14.65
C HIS A 89 5.06 -38.15 -15.46
N PHE A 90 4.24 -38.85 -16.24
CA PHE A 90 4.67 -39.83 -17.23
C PHE A 90 4.48 -39.25 -18.62
N ASP A 91 5.41 -39.51 -19.52
CA ASP A 91 5.22 -39.21 -20.93
C ASP A 91 4.13 -40.10 -21.54
N SER A 92 3.60 -39.72 -22.70
CA SER A 92 2.58 -40.51 -23.42
C SER A 92 3.06 -41.90 -23.85
N THR A 93 4.35 -42.21 -23.68
CA THR A 93 4.94 -43.52 -23.94
C THR A 93 5.12 -44.36 -22.67
N GLY A 94 4.68 -43.84 -21.52
CA GLY A 94 4.73 -44.51 -20.22
C GLY A 94 6.08 -44.42 -19.52
N LYS A 95 7.03 -43.59 -19.97
CA LYS A 95 8.27 -43.34 -19.24
C LYS A 95 8.08 -42.19 -18.24
N LYS A 96 8.56 -42.43 -17.03
CA LYS A 96 8.56 -41.42 -15.96
C LYS A 96 9.51 -40.29 -16.35
N LEU A 97 9.00 -39.06 -16.42
CA LEU A 97 9.83 -37.88 -16.56
C LEU A 97 10.63 -37.69 -15.25
N LYS A 98 11.92 -37.39 -15.35
CA LYS A 98 12.77 -37.20 -14.18
C LYS A 98 12.27 -36.02 -13.36
N THR A 99 11.89 -36.26 -12.11
CA THR A 99 11.47 -35.21 -11.18
C THR A 99 12.63 -34.76 -10.29
N LYS A 100 12.48 -33.60 -9.65
CA LYS A 100 13.47 -33.06 -8.69
C LYS A 100 13.79 -34.06 -7.56
N TRP A 101 12.83 -34.88 -7.20
CA TRP A 101 12.97 -35.92 -6.17
C TRP A 101 13.72 -37.16 -6.65
N ASP A 102 13.76 -37.43 -7.96
CA ASP A 102 14.51 -38.56 -8.53
C ASP A 102 16.03 -38.31 -8.52
N THR A 103 16.46 -37.05 -8.40
CA THR A 103 17.87 -36.65 -8.31
C THR A 103 18.29 -36.33 -6.87
N TYR A 104 17.38 -36.41 -5.90
CA TYR A 104 17.69 -36.14 -4.49
C TYR A 104 18.31 -37.39 -3.85
N ASP A 105 19.59 -37.29 -3.52
CA ASP A 105 20.35 -38.35 -2.87
C ASP A 105 20.23 -38.21 -1.35
N VAL A 106 19.31 -39.00 -0.78
CA VAL A 106 18.99 -38.99 0.65
C VAL A 106 20.20 -39.41 1.49
N ASP A 107 21.02 -40.33 0.98
CA ASP A 107 22.18 -40.85 1.71
C ASP A 107 23.27 -39.79 1.81
N ALA A 108 23.48 -39.00 0.75
CA ALA A 108 24.41 -37.88 0.76
C ALA A 108 23.98 -36.75 1.72
N GLU A 109 22.67 -36.49 1.82
CA GLU A 109 22.13 -35.44 2.70
C GLU A 109 22.11 -35.88 4.17
N LEU A 110 21.84 -37.17 4.46
CA LEU A 110 22.02 -37.75 5.79
C LEU A 110 23.48 -37.68 6.24
N ASN A 111 24.42 -38.07 5.36
CA ASN A 111 25.84 -38.03 5.69
C ASN A 111 26.32 -36.59 5.94
N LYS A 112 25.77 -35.60 5.23
CA LYS A 112 26.03 -34.18 5.51
C LYS A 112 25.50 -33.72 6.87
N LEU A 113 24.33 -34.22 7.28
CA LEU A 113 23.76 -33.92 8.61
C LEU A 113 24.58 -34.58 9.73
N ASP A 114 25.06 -35.81 9.53
CA ASP A 114 25.94 -36.51 10.46
C ASP A 114 27.31 -35.81 10.58
N GLU A 115 27.84 -35.30 9.47
CA GLU A 115 29.08 -34.49 9.42
C GLU A 115 28.91 -33.11 10.10
N GLU A 116 27.73 -32.47 9.96
CA GLU A 116 27.39 -31.23 10.69
C GLU A 116 27.20 -31.49 12.20
N GLU A 117 26.67 -32.65 12.62
CA GLU A 117 26.48 -33.02 14.03
C GLU A 117 27.80 -33.42 14.72
N THR A 118 28.76 -33.98 13.98
CA THR A 118 30.07 -34.43 14.52
C THR A 118 31.18 -33.38 14.49
N GLY A 119 30.90 -32.16 14.02
CA GLY A 119 31.71 -30.97 14.33
C GLY A 119 33.14 -30.97 13.79
N ALA A 120 33.37 -31.46 12.57
CA ALA A 120 34.69 -31.47 11.95
C ALA A 120 34.67 -31.01 10.48
N ALA A 121 34.50 -29.71 10.23
CA ALA A 121 35.37 -28.90 9.37
C ALA A 121 34.72 -27.56 9.03
N ASP A 122 35.34 -26.51 9.55
CA ASP A 122 35.25 -25.16 9.04
C ASP A 122 35.92 -25.07 7.64
N VAL A 123 35.40 -24.18 6.79
CA VAL A 123 36.00 -23.66 5.55
C VAL A 123 36.16 -24.60 4.33
N ALA A 124 35.12 -24.68 3.47
CA ALA A 124 35.21 -24.54 2.00
C ALA A 124 33.98 -25.10 1.28
N ALA A 125 32.99 -24.24 1.03
CA ALA A 125 32.12 -24.20 -0.17
C ALA A 125 30.85 -23.44 0.20
N ALA A 126 30.94 -22.11 0.25
CA ALA A 126 29.77 -21.26 0.08
C ALA A 126 29.24 -21.49 -1.35
N LYS A 127 28.45 -22.55 -1.53
CA LYS A 127 27.56 -22.66 -2.68
C LYS A 127 26.66 -21.41 -2.62
N PRO A 128 26.54 -20.63 -3.71
CA PRO A 128 25.70 -19.45 -3.68
C PRO A 128 24.30 -19.90 -3.26
N SER A 129 23.84 -19.39 -2.12
CA SER A 129 22.47 -19.57 -1.69
C SER A 129 21.63 -19.11 -2.86
N ARG A 130 20.98 -20.08 -3.52
CA ARG A 130 20.09 -19.86 -4.65
C ARG A 130 19.16 -18.75 -4.20
N SER A 131 19.39 -17.55 -4.72
CA SER A 131 18.57 -16.39 -4.39
C SER A 131 17.14 -16.85 -4.58
N GLN A 132 16.33 -16.73 -3.53
CA GLN A 132 14.91 -16.97 -3.63
C GLN A 132 14.39 -15.95 -4.63
N VAL A 133 14.41 -16.32 -5.91
CA VAL A 133 13.73 -15.59 -6.97
C VAL A 133 12.28 -15.69 -6.57
N LYS A 134 11.73 -14.60 -6.00
CA LYS A 134 10.31 -14.51 -5.71
C LYS A 134 9.58 -14.95 -6.98
N PRO A 135 8.64 -15.92 -6.88
CA PRO A 135 7.96 -16.41 -8.06
C PRO A 135 7.33 -15.22 -8.79
N ARG A 136 7.69 -15.07 -10.06
CA ARG A 136 7.25 -13.95 -10.91
C ARG A 136 5.72 -13.92 -10.90
N PRO A 137 5.10 -12.76 -10.65
CA PRO A 137 3.65 -12.69 -10.63
C PRO A 137 3.11 -13.00 -12.03
N SER A 138 2.21 -13.97 -12.13
CA SER A 138 1.50 -14.23 -13.39
C SER A 138 0.64 -13.03 -13.79
N THR A 139 0.36 -12.88 -15.09
CA THR A 139 -0.50 -11.81 -15.63
C THR A 139 -1.87 -11.76 -14.94
N ALA A 140 -2.46 -12.92 -14.63
CA ALA A 140 -3.72 -13.02 -13.89
C ALA A 140 -3.64 -12.44 -12.47
N VAL A 141 -2.50 -12.60 -11.79
CA VAL A 141 -2.27 -12.02 -10.46
C VAL A 141 -2.15 -10.50 -10.54
N LEU A 142 -1.51 -9.98 -11.58
CA LEU A 142 -1.40 -8.54 -11.78
C LEU A 142 -2.72 -7.90 -12.15
N LEU A 143 -3.53 -8.53 -13.01
CA LEU A 143 -4.88 -8.06 -13.32
C LEU A 143 -5.77 -8.01 -12.08
N ARG A 144 -5.63 -8.98 -11.16
CA ARG A 144 -6.31 -8.93 -9.87
C ARG A 144 -5.85 -7.74 -9.03
N LYS A 145 -4.54 -7.50 -8.93
CA LYS A 145 -4.00 -6.33 -8.22
C LYS A 145 -4.49 -5.00 -8.81
N VAL A 146 -4.58 -4.90 -10.15
CA VAL A 146 -5.16 -3.72 -10.83
C VAL A 146 -6.58 -3.47 -10.33
N GLY A 147 -7.46 -4.50 -10.33
CA GLY A 147 -8.84 -4.36 -9.85
C GLY A 147 -8.95 -4.04 -8.36
N GLU A 148 -8.06 -4.59 -7.53
CA GLU A 148 -7.98 -4.25 -6.11
C GLU A 148 -7.59 -2.77 -5.91
N LEU A 149 -6.63 -2.26 -6.69
CA LEU A 149 -6.21 -0.85 -6.67
C LEU A 149 -7.29 0.09 -7.20
N GLU A 150 -7.98 -0.27 -8.28
CA GLU A 150 -9.16 0.46 -8.79
C GLU A 150 -10.18 0.66 -7.66
N HIS A 151 -10.51 -0.42 -6.94
CA HIS A 151 -11.45 -0.36 -5.83
C HIS A 151 -10.96 0.49 -4.65
N GLU A 152 -9.66 0.42 -4.30
CA GLU A 152 -9.06 1.28 -3.27
C GLU A 152 -9.20 2.78 -3.63
N PHE A 153 -8.93 3.17 -4.88
CA PHE A 153 -9.11 4.54 -5.33
C PHE A 153 -10.57 4.98 -5.36
N GLU A 154 -11.49 4.12 -5.82
CA GLU A 154 -12.93 4.40 -5.76
C GLU A 154 -13.43 4.60 -4.32
N ALA A 155 -12.95 3.79 -3.37
CA ALA A 155 -13.28 3.94 -1.96
C ALA A 155 -12.77 5.28 -1.40
N ILE A 156 -11.56 5.70 -1.78
CA ILE A 156 -11.00 7.01 -1.42
C ILE A 156 -11.88 8.14 -1.97
N LEU A 157 -12.28 8.06 -3.24
CA LEU A 157 -13.17 9.06 -3.87
C LEU A 157 -14.53 9.13 -3.17
N ALA A 158 -15.14 7.97 -2.89
CA ALA A 158 -16.39 7.90 -2.15
C ALA A 158 -16.28 8.52 -0.75
N PHE A 159 -15.16 8.30 -0.06
CA PHE A 159 -14.91 8.92 1.25
C PHE A 159 -14.72 10.45 1.12
N LEU A 160 -14.00 10.92 0.10
CA LEU A 160 -13.81 12.35 -0.15
C LEU A 160 -15.13 13.10 -0.34
N ASP A 161 -16.12 12.47 -0.99
CA ASP A 161 -17.45 13.05 -1.18
C ASP A 161 -18.20 13.30 0.14
N THR A 162 -17.90 12.53 1.18
CA THR A 162 -18.50 12.72 2.51
C THR A 162 -17.93 13.94 3.24
N ILE A 163 -16.70 14.34 2.94
CA ILE A 163 -16.03 15.45 3.61
C ILE A 163 -16.64 16.77 3.13
N ARG A 164 -17.30 17.51 4.04
CA ARG A 164 -17.81 18.86 3.79
C ARG A 164 -17.01 19.89 4.57
N GLY A 165 -16.86 21.09 4.01
CA GLY A 165 -16.13 22.17 4.66
C GLY A 165 -16.27 23.49 3.92
N ASP A 166 -15.41 24.43 4.32
CA ASP A 166 -15.29 25.76 3.73
C ASP A 166 -14.59 25.72 2.36
N GLU A 167 -14.33 26.90 1.80
CA GLU A 167 -13.75 27.04 0.47
C GLU A 167 -12.36 26.37 0.35
N GLU A 168 -11.53 26.46 1.38
CA GLU A 168 -10.21 25.82 1.39
C GLU A 168 -10.31 24.30 1.37
N VAL A 169 -11.16 23.70 2.23
CA VAL A 169 -11.43 22.25 2.22
C VAL A 169 -11.94 21.82 0.85
N ARG A 170 -12.82 22.62 0.23
CA ARG A 170 -13.34 22.34 -1.11
C ARG A 170 -12.24 22.34 -2.18
N ILE A 171 -11.32 23.30 -2.12
CA ILE A 171 -10.19 23.41 -3.06
C ILE A 171 -9.28 22.18 -2.93
N VAL A 172 -8.85 21.84 -1.71
CA VAL A 172 -7.95 20.69 -1.49
C VAL A 172 -8.62 19.38 -1.90
N ARG A 173 -9.88 19.17 -1.51
CA ARG A 173 -10.64 17.99 -1.95
C ARG A 173 -10.70 17.88 -3.47
N LYS A 174 -10.96 19.00 -4.17
CA LYS A 174 -11.01 19.02 -5.64
C LYS A 174 -9.65 18.71 -6.26
N GLN A 175 -8.57 19.23 -5.70
CA GLN A 175 -7.22 18.92 -6.15
C GLN A 175 -6.92 17.42 -6.02
N LEU A 176 -7.28 16.82 -4.87
CA LEU A 176 -7.05 15.40 -4.64
C LEU A 176 -7.88 14.51 -5.58
N VAL A 177 -9.16 14.85 -5.77
CA VAL A 177 -10.02 14.14 -6.75
C VAL A 177 -9.47 14.26 -8.17
N GLY A 178 -9.00 15.44 -8.56
CA GLY A 178 -8.37 15.65 -9.88
C GLY A 178 -7.12 14.80 -10.04
N ALA A 179 -6.24 14.76 -9.04
CA ALA A 179 -5.04 13.93 -9.06
C ALA A 179 -5.38 12.43 -9.20
N ILE A 180 -6.37 11.94 -8.45
CA ILE A 180 -6.78 10.53 -8.51
C ILE A 180 -7.36 10.17 -9.88
N ASN A 181 -8.31 10.96 -10.38
CA ASN A 181 -8.97 10.67 -11.65
C ASN A 181 -8.04 10.83 -12.86
N ASP A 182 -7.32 11.95 -12.93
CA ASP A 182 -6.56 12.30 -14.14
C ASP A 182 -5.21 11.59 -14.19
N THR A 183 -4.65 11.22 -13.03
CA THR A 183 -3.31 10.61 -12.95
C THR A 183 -3.39 9.13 -12.62
N TYR A 184 -3.97 8.76 -11.46
CA TYR A 184 -3.83 7.38 -10.95
C TYR A 184 -4.79 6.39 -11.62
N LEU A 185 -6.03 6.77 -11.88
CA LEU A 185 -6.96 5.92 -12.63
C LEU A 185 -6.53 5.81 -14.10
N ALA A 186 -6.06 6.90 -14.70
CA ALA A 186 -5.52 6.87 -16.07
C ALA A 186 -4.29 5.95 -16.21
N THR A 187 -3.39 5.90 -15.21
CA THR A 187 -2.25 4.97 -15.23
C THR A 187 -2.69 3.52 -15.00
N LEU A 188 -3.68 3.27 -14.13
CA LEU A 188 -4.28 1.94 -13.98
C LEU A 188 -4.88 1.44 -15.29
N ASP A 189 -5.64 2.27 -15.99
CA ASP A 189 -6.22 1.92 -17.30
C ASP A 189 -5.13 1.58 -18.33
N ARG A 190 -4.02 2.34 -18.33
CA ARG A 190 -2.85 2.06 -19.17
C ARG A 190 -2.23 0.70 -18.83
N ILE A 191 -2.00 0.41 -17.55
CA ILE A 191 -1.42 -0.85 -17.08
C ILE A 191 -2.34 -2.03 -17.44
N LYS A 192 -3.65 -1.86 -17.26
CA LYS A 192 -4.66 -2.84 -17.62
C LYS A 192 -4.61 -3.15 -19.12
N ALA A 193 -4.54 -2.12 -19.97
CA ALA A 193 -4.42 -2.28 -21.41
C ALA A 193 -3.13 -3.01 -21.83
N GLN A 194 -2.02 -2.82 -21.11
CA GLN A 194 -0.75 -3.52 -21.34
C GLN A 194 -0.79 -5.00 -20.93
N LEU A 195 -1.62 -5.35 -19.95
CA LEU A 195 -1.78 -6.72 -19.46
C LEU A 195 -2.78 -7.54 -20.27
N THR A 196 -3.71 -6.87 -20.96
CA THR A 196 -4.74 -7.53 -21.79
C THR A 196 -4.39 -7.62 -23.27
N ASN A 197 -3.41 -6.84 -23.75
CA ASN A 197 -2.85 -6.97 -25.10
C ASN A 197 -1.72 -8.00 -25.11
#